data_AF-A0A7C7XVW3-F1
#
_entry.id   AF-A0A7C7XVW3-F1
#
_cell.length_a   1.000
_cell.length_b   1.000
_cell.length_c   1.000
_cell.angle_alpha   90.00
_cell.angle_beta   90.00
_cell.angle_gamma   90.00
#
_symmetry.space_group_name_H-M   'P 1'
#
loop_
_entity.id
_entity.type
_entity.pdbx_description
1 polymer ?
#
loop_
_entity_poly.entity_id
_entity_poly.type
_entity_poly.pdbx_seq_one_letter_code
_entity_poly.pdbx_strand_id
1 'polypeptide(L)'
;MRIPVPIIVSDDIWNRAQSKLQENKAISKRNVKRDYLLRGLIFCPECGSRLAGKARYGNRFYRCNNVDKIAGSRVCNGSYIPAEQVEHAVWNAVSDSHNNPELLADQYRKQLADSQVTNEFDLNKKQITLALKRVVVQENRMTDAYRNEAIELDRYKLEMNQLSARRKTLEQQQE
;
A
#
# COMPACT_ATOMS: atom_id res chain seq x y z
N MET A 1 -22.64 -16.97 -23.39
CA MET A 1 -23.58 -17.56 -22.41
C MET A 1 -22.84 -17.68 -21.08
N ARG A 2 -23.28 -16.96 -20.02
CA ARG A 2 -22.70 -17.07 -18.67
C ARG A 2 -23.57 -18.03 -17.86
N ILE A 3 -22.95 -19.04 -17.25
CA ILE A 3 -23.62 -19.96 -16.35
C ILE A 3 -23.66 -19.29 -14.96
N PRO A 4 -24.83 -19.01 -14.38
CA PRO A 4 -24.92 -18.44 -13.04
C PRO A 4 -24.47 -19.50 -12.02
N VAL A 5 -23.45 -19.16 -11.22
CA VAL A 5 -22.92 -20.02 -10.16
C VAL A 5 -23.35 -19.44 -8.82
N PRO A 6 -23.98 -20.22 -7.93
CA PRO A 6 -24.37 -19.74 -6.61
C PRO A 6 -23.14 -19.43 -5.76
N ILE A 7 -23.21 -18.31 -5.04
CA ILE A 7 -22.19 -17.91 -4.07
C ILE A 7 -22.28 -18.86 -2.87
N ILE A 8 -21.21 -19.58 -2.58
CA ILE A 8 -21.14 -20.58 -1.49
C ILE A 8 -20.44 -20.05 -0.23
N VAL A 9 -19.77 -18.89 -0.30
CA VAL A 9 -19.07 -18.23 0.81
C VAL A 9 -19.28 -16.72 0.71
N SER A 10 -19.31 -16.02 1.85
CA SER A 10 -19.41 -14.56 1.84
C SER A 10 -18.16 -13.90 1.28
N ASP A 11 -18.31 -12.68 0.75
CA ASP A 11 -17.19 -11.90 0.23
C ASP A 11 -16.13 -11.61 1.32
N ASP A 12 -16.54 -11.41 2.58
CA ASP A 12 -15.59 -11.22 3.70
C ASP A 12 -14.70 -12.45 3.90
N ILE A 13 -15.29 -13.66 3.96
CA ILE A 13 -14.55 -14.91 4.13
C ILE A 13 -13.63 -15.12 2.93
N TRP A 14 -14.14 -14.90 1.72
CA TRP A 14 -13.34 -15.00 0.50
C TRP A 14 -12.13 -14.06 0.53
N ASN A 15 -12.35 -12.78 0.83
CA ASN A 15 -11.29 -11.77 0.87
C ASN A 15 -10.25 -12.08 1.95
N ARG A 16 -10.67 -12.52 3.15
CA ARG A 16 -9.78 -12.97 4.21
C ARG A 16 -8.93 -14.16 3.77
N ALA A 17 -9.54 -15.16 3.11
CA ALA A 17 -8.82 -16.32 2.59
C ALA A 17 -7.80 -15.92 1.52
N GLN A 18 -8.17 -15.06 0.58
CA GLN A 18 -7.25 -14.54 -0.44
C GLN A 18 -6.06 -13.78 0.20
N SER A 19 -6.33 -12.93 1.19
CA SER A 19 -5.29 -12.22 1.95
C SER A 19 -4.34 -13.20 2.65
N LYS A 20 -4.87 -14.20 3.36
CA LYS A 20 -4.04 -15.24 4.01
C LYS A 20 -3.25 -16.09 3.04
N LEU A 21 -3.77 -16.41 1.86
CA LEU A 21 -3.00 -17.11 0.83
C LEU A 21 -1.79 -16.28 0.36
N GLN A 22 -1.94 -14.97 0.19
CA GLN A 22 -0.83 -14.08 -0.16
C GLN A 22 0.22 -13.99 0.94
N GLU A 23 -0.21 -13.81 2.20
CA GLU A 23 0.69 -13.81 3.35
C GLU A 23 1.46 -15.12 3.45
N ASN A 24 0.76 -16.26 3.42
CA ASN A 24 1.35 -17.60 3.51
C ASN A 24 2.37 -17.84 2.38
N LYS A 25 2.09 -17.37 1.16
CA LYS A 25 3.03 -17.45 0.04
C LYS A 25 4.33 -16.69 0.34
N ALA A 26 4.26 -15.53 1.01
CA ALA A 26 5.42 -14.73 1.36
C ALA A 26 6.29 -15.38 2.45
N ILE A 27 5.69 -16.10 3.41
CA ILE A 27 6.40 -16.69 4.57
C ILE A 27 6.62 -18.22 4.47
N SER A 28 6.12 -18.87 3.42
CA SER A 28 6.13 -20.34 3.27
C SER A 28 7.49 -21.00 3.54
N LYS A 29 7.51 -22.03 4.39
CA LYS A 29 8.71 -22.81 4.74
C LYS A 29 9.10 -23.90 3.72
N ARG A 30 8.26 -24.14 2.69
CA ARG A 30 8.37 -25.31 1.80
C ARG A 30 9.74 -25.51 1.13
N ASN A 31 10.48 -24.43 0.85
CA ASN A 31 11.79 -24.47 0.18
C ASN A 31 12.94 -23.97 1.07
N VAL A 32 12.76 -23.97 2.39
CA VAL A 32 13.74 -23.42 3.33
C VAL A 32 14.79 -24.47 3.66
N LYS A 33 16.05 -24.17 3.34
CA LYS A 33 17.21 -25.02 3.67
C LYS A 33 17.92 -24.61 4.98
N ARG A 34 17.63 -23.41 5.49
CA ARG A 34 18.29 -22.79 6.64
C ARG A 34 17.33 -21.84 7.34
N ASP A 35 17.39 -21.80 8.66
CA ASP A 35 16.53 -20.92 9.45
C ASP A 35 17.10 -19.50 9.53
N TYR A 36 16.19 -18.55 9.32
CA TYR A 36 16.39 -17.11 9.36
C TYR A 36 15.21 -16.52 10.13
N LEU A 37 15.48 -15.96 11.31
CA LEU A 37 14.46 -15.50 12.26
C LEU A 37 13.59 -14.38 11.67
N LEU A 38 14.20 -13.47 10.92
CA LEU A 38 13.57 -12.26 10.38
C LEU A 38 13.06 -12.44 8.95
N ARG A 39 12.94 -13.68 8.47
CA ARG A 39 12.50 -13.96 7.11
C ARG A 39 11.10 -13.38 6.85
N GLY A 40 11.01 -12.55 5.82
CA GLY A 40 9.74 -11.91 5.42
C GLY A 40 9.34 -10.71 6.27
N LEU A 41 10.10 -10.40 7.33
CA LEU A 41 9.83 -9.29 8.26
C LEU A 41 10.69 -8.06 7.97
N ILE A 42 11.88 -8.23 7.38
CA ILE A 42 12.80 -7.12 7.11
C ILE A 42 12.86 -6.74 5.62
N PHE A 43 13.06 -5.44 5.38
CA PHE A 43 13.03 -4.81 4.07
C PHE A 43 14.34 -4.05 3.81
N CYS A 44 14.68 -3.89 2.54
CA CYS A 44 15.83 -3.13 2.11
C CYS A 44 15.55 -1.63 2.31
N PRO A 45 16.43 -0.88 3.01
CA PRO A 45 16.23 0.56 3.22
C PRO A 45 16.35 1.37 1.92
N GLU A 46 17.09 0.88 0.92
CA GLU A 46 17.27 1.60 -0.34
C GLU A 46 16.10 1.45 -1.31
N CYS A 47 15.53 0.25 -1.45
CA CYS A 47 14.53 -0.04 -2.49
C CYS A 47 13.20 -0.59 -1.94
N GLY A 48 13.04 -0.66 -0.62
CA GLY A 48 11.82 -1.16 0.03
C GLY A 48 11.50 -2.64 -0.20
N SER A 49 12.33 -3.37 -0.95
CA SER A 49 12.08 -4.78 -1.26
C SER A 49 12.43 -5.70 -0.09
N ARG A 50 11.69 -6.79 0.09
CA ARG A 50 11.98 -7.78 1.14
C ARG A 50 13.39 -8.34 1.02
N LEU A 51 14.08 -8.48 2.16
CA LEU A 51 15.36 -9.17 2.22
C LEU A 51 15.15 -10.70 2.30
N ALA A 52 16.02 -11.44 1.64
CA ALA A 52 16.07 -12.89 1.66
C ALA A 52 17.34 -13.39 2.35
N GLY A 53 17.23 -14.53 3.04
CA GLY A 53 18.38 -15.21 3.61
C GLY A 53 19.29 -15.78 2.53
N LYS A 54 20.59 -15.55 2.65
CA LYS A 54 21.65 -16.12 1.80
C LYS A 54 22.81 -16.57 2.68
N ALA A 55 23.31 -17.78 2.42
CA ALA A 55 24.51 -18.29 3.07
C ALA A 55 25.72 -18.15 2.14
N ARG A 56 26.86 -17.73 2.68
CA ARG A 56 28.13 -17.61 1.94
C ARG A 56 29.28 -18.04 2.85
N TYR A 57 30.07 -19.03 2.43
CA TYR A 57 31.21 -19.57 3.18
C TYR A 57 30.87 -19.94 4.64
N GLY A 58 29.74 -20.61 4.86
CA GLY A 58 29.29 -20.98 6.22
C GLY A 58 28.54 -19.87 6.98
N ASN A 59 28.71 -18.61 6.59
CA ASN A 59 28.09 -17.47 7.26
C ASN A 59 26.69 -17.15 6.69
N ARG A 60 25.78 -16.69 7.55
CA ARG A 60 24.39 -16.33 7.21
C ARG A 60 24.25 -14.82 7.05
N PHE A 61 23.58 -14.41 5.98
CA PHE A 61 23.30 -13.00 5.68
C PHE A 61 21.85 -12.82 5.23
N TYR A 62 21.32 -11.61 5.44
CA TYR A 62 20.16 -11.11 4.73
C TYR A 62 20.60 -10.26 3.56
N ARG A 63 19.91 -10.43 2.42
CA ARG A 63 20.27 -9.80 1.16
C ARG A 63 19.03 -9.29 0.44
N CYS A 64 19.14 -8.14 -0.19
CA CYS A 64 18.09 -7.62 -1.06
C CYS A 64 17.84 -8.49 -2.31
N ASN A 65 16.57 -8.79 -2.57
CA ASN A 65 16.14 -9.60 -3.72
C ASN A 65 16.31 -8.88 -5.07
N ASN A 66 16.39 -7.55 -5.10
CA ASN A 66 16.56 -6.76 -6.33
C ASN A 66 18.02 -6.59 -6.75
N VAL A 67 18.98 -7.19 -6.02
CA VAL A 67 20.39 -7.12 -6.40
C VAL A 67 20.70 -7.96 -7.65
N ASP A 68 19.99 -9.08 -7.87
CA ASP A 68 20.21 -10.00 -9.01
C ASP A 68 19.09 -9.96 -10.07
N LYS A 69 18.08 -9.10 -9.91
CA LYS A 69 16.95 -9.08 -10.85
C LYS A 69 17.36 -8.35 -12.13
N ILE A 70 17.73 -9.15 -13.12
CA ILE A 70 17.82 -8.91 -14.58
C ILE A 70 19.26 -8.84 -15.10
N ALA A 71 19.48 -9.64 -16.15
CA ALA A 71 20.63 -9.73 -17.04
C ALA A 71 21.47 -8.43 -17.13
N GLY A 72 22.49 -8.32 -16.29
CA GLY A 72 23.55 -7.31 -16.42
C GLY A 72 23.31 -5.95 -15.75
N SER A 73 22.16 -5.67 -15.11
CA SER A 73 21.96 -4.40 -14.40
C SER A 73 21.49 -4.61 -12.96
N ARG A 74 22.25 -4.06 -12.01
CA ARG A 74 21.92 -4.10 -10.59
C ARG A 74 20.84 -3.04 -10.31
N VAL A 75 19.63 -3.48 -9.96
CA VAL A 75 18.49 -2.58 -9.66
C VAL A 75 18.61 -1.93 -8.27
N CYS A 76 19.40 -2.53 -7.37
CA CYS A 76 19.59 -2.01 -6.02
C CYS A 76 21.01 -2.27 -5.50
N ASN A 77 21.63 -1.25 -4.90
CA ASN A 77 22.95 -1.34 -4.28
C ASN A 77 22.94 -1.92 -2.86
N GLY A 78 21.76 -2.35 -2.40
CA GLY A 78 21.51 -2.93 -1.09
C GLY A 78 22.55 -3.97 -0.69
N SER A 79 23.04 -3.79 0.54
CA SER A 79 24.15 -4.55 1.11
C SER A 79 23.72 -5.92 1.67
N TYR A 80 24.72 -6.71 2.05
CA TYR A 80 24.57 -7.94 2.82
C TYR A 80 24.60 -7.59 4.31
N ILE A 81 23.56 -7.97 5.03
CA ILE A 81 23.48 -7.75 6.48
C ILE A 81 23.81 -9.07 7.17
N PRO A 82 24.82 -9.15 8.05
CA PRO A 82 25.09 -10.34 8.85
C PRO A 82 23.85 -10.76 9.63
N ALA A 83 23.39 -11.99 9.44
CA ALA A 83 22.14 -12.44 10.04
C ALA A 83 22.20 -12.46 11.56
N GLU A 84 23.32 -12.92 12.13
CA GLU A 84 23.52 -13.01 13.58
C GLU A 84 23.42 -11.65 14.27
N GLN A 85 24.05 -10.62 13.69
CA GLN A 85 24.03 -9.26 14.25
C GLN A 85 22.62 -8.68 14.29
N VAL A 86 21.89 -8.75 13.17
CA VAL A 86 20.53 -8.17 13.10
C VAL A 86 19.52 -8.99 13.88
N GLU A 87 19.64 -10.33 13.88
CA GLU A 87 18.76 -11.20 14.66
C GLU A 87 18.95 -10.99 16.15
N HIS A 88 20.20 -10.85 16.63
CA HIS A 88 20.49 -10.57 18.03
C HIS A 88 19.96 -9.19 18.46
N ALA A 89 20.15 -8.16 17.63
CA ALA A 89 19.62 -6.83 17.92
C ALA A 89 18.09 -6.83 18.02
N VAL A 90 17.40 -7.50 17.09
CA VAL A 90 15.93 -7.62 17.13
C VAL A 90 15.48 -8.45 18.32
N TRP A 91 16.16 -9.56 18.62
CA TRP A 91 15.82 -10.41 19.76
C TRP A 91 15.93 -9.67 21.09
N ASN A 92 17.00 -8.89 21.27
CA ASN A 92 17.18 -8.05 22.45
C ASN A 92 16.06 -7.01 22.54
N ALA A 93 15.77 -6.30 21.45
CA ALA A 93 14.69 -5.31 21.44
C ALA A 93 13.33 -5.92 21.80
N VAL A 94 13.02 -7.12 21.28
CA VAL A 94 11.79 -7.85 21.63
C VAL A 94 11.79 -8.27 23.10
N SER A 95 12.91 -8.76 23.60
CA SER A 95 13.05 -9.20 25.00
C SER A 95 12.92 -8.02 25.97
N ASP A 96 13.56 -6.90 25.67
CA ASP A 96 13.49 -5.67 26.46
C ASP A 96 12.08 -5.09 26.47
N SER A 97 11.40 -5.14 25.32
CA SER A 97 10.01 -4.73 25.15
C SER A 97 9.05 -5.61 25.94
N HIS A 98 9.32 -6.92 25.99
CA HIS A 98 8.52 -7.84 26.81
C HIS A 98 8.69 -7.56 28.31
N ASN A 99 9.90 -7.24 28.75
CA ASN A 99 10.20 -6.90 30.14
C ASN A 99 9.68 -5.51 30.55
N ASN A 100 9.46 -4.61 29.59
CA ASN A 100 8.99 -3.25 29.82
C ASN A 100 7.80 -2.91 28.91
N PRO A 101 6.59 -3.43 29.20
CA PRO A 101 5.42 -3.28 28.34
C PRO A 101 4.97 -1.83 28.13
N GLU A 102 5.32 -0.91 29.04
CA GLU A 102 5.08 0.54 28.89
C GLU A 102 5.82 1.13 27.67
N LEU A 103 7.02 0.63 27.32
CA LEU A 103 7.75 1.10 26.13
C LEU A 103 7.00 0.79 24.83
N LEU A 104 6.38 -0.40 24.76
CA LEU A 104 5.53 -0.79 23.64
C LEU A 104 4.24 0.03 23.62
N ALA A 105 3.63 0.26 24.79
CA ALA A 105 2.40 1.04 24.89
C ALA A 105 2.60 2.48 24.40
N ASP A 106 3.71 3.13 24.78
CA ASP A 106 4.03 4.48 24.33
C ASP A 106 4.35 4.56 22.83
N GLN A 107 5.11 3.61 22.29
CA GLN A 107 5.35 3.53 20.85
C GLN A 107 4.05 3.26 20.08
N TYR A 108 3.18 2.40 20.60
CA TYR A 108 1.88 2.10 20.01
C TYR A 108 0.94 3.31 20.03
N ARG A 109 0.88 4.06 21.15
CA ARG A 109 0.13 5.33 21.24
C ARG A 109 0.62 6.35 20.21
N LYS A 110 1.94 6.48 20.03
CA LYS A 110 2.54 7.36 19.00
C LYS A 110 2.15 6.90 17.59
N GLN A 111 2.27 5.61 17.29
CA GLN A 111 1.87 5.07 15.99
C GLN A 111 0.37 5.20 15.72
N LEU A 112 -0.49 5.07 16.74
CA LEU A 112 -1.93 5.30 16.60
C LEU A 112 -2.22 6.76 16.26
N ALA A 113 -1.54 7.71 16.92
CA ALA A 113 -1.67 9.13 16.59
C ALA A 113 -1.25 9.40 15.13
N ASP A 114 -0.10 8.88 14.71
CA ASP A 114 0.40 9.03 13.33
C ASP A 114 -0.51 8.32 12.30
N SER A 115 -1.02 7.13 12.63
CA SER A 115 -1.90 6.35 11.75
C SER A 115 -3.29 6.98 11.61
N GLN A 116 -3.84 7.58 12.68
CA GLN A 116 -5.12 8.30 12.61
C GLN A 116 -5.01 9.51 11.67
N VAL A 117 -3.93 10.28 11.82
CA VAL A 117 -3.64 11.42 10.94
C VAL A 117 -3.50 10.97 9.49
N THR A 118 -2.72 9.92 9.24
CA THR A 118 -2.51 9.39 7.87
C THR A 118 -3.81 8.88 7.24
N ASN A 119 -4.64 8.18 8.01
CA ASN A 119 -5.90 7.60 7.52
C ASN A 119 -6.95 8.70 7.24
N GLU A 120 -6.99 9.77 8.04
CA GLU A 120 -7.84 10.93 7.80
C GLU A 120 -7.45 11.68 6.51
N PHE A 121 -6.16 11.90 6.29
CA PHE A 121 -5.64 12.47 5.04
C PHE A 121 -5.98 11.59 3.82
N ASP A 122 -5.80 10.27 3.92
CA ASP A 122 -6.12 9.33 2.85
C ASP A 122 -7.62 9.27 2.53
N LEU A 123 -8.48 9.32 3.55
CA LEU A 123 -9.94 9.38 3.39
C LEU A 123 -10.37 10.68 2.73
N ASN A 124 -9.83 11.83 3.18
CA ASN A 124 -10.13 13.13 2.61
C ASN A 124 -9.70 13.21 1.13
N LYS A 125 -8.49 12.75 0.82
CA LYS A 125 -7.99 12.66 -0.57
C LYS A 125 -8.87 11.80 -1.47
N LYS A 126 -9.36 10.66 -0.96
CA LYS A 126 -10.33 9.81 -1.68
C LYS A 126 -11.66 10.55 -1.92
N GLN A 127 -12.18 11.26 -0.93
CA GLN A 127 -13.43 12.03 -1.07
C GLN A 127 -13.31 13.14 -2.11
N ILE A 128 -12.23 13.92 -2.08
CA ILE A 128 -11.93 14.97 -3.07
C ILE A 128 -11.81 14.37 -4.47
N THR A 129 -11.10 13.24 -4.61
CA THR A 129 -10.97 12.54 -5.89
C THR A 129 -12.32 12.09 -6.45
N LEU A 130 -13.22 11.58 -5.61
CA LEU A 130 -14.58 11.20 -6.02
C LEU A 130 -15.42 12.42 -6.40
N ALA A 131 -15.28 13.54 -5.68
CA ALA A 131 -15.97 14.78 -5.99
C ALA A 131 -15.54 15.35 -7.35
N LEU A 132 -14.23 15.37 -7.64
CA LEU A 132 -13.69 15.78 -8.94
C LEU A 132 -14.25 14.91 -10.08
N LYS A 133 -14.27 13.59 -9.91
CA LYS A 133 -14.87 12.68 -10.91
C LYS A 133 -16.33 12.99 -11.17
N ARG A 134 -17.11 13.33 -10.14
CA ARG A 134 -18.53 13.70 -10.30
C ARG A 134 -18.68 15.00 -11.09
N VAL A 135 -17.86 16.00 -10.82
CA VAL A 135 -17.90 17.28 -11.55
C VAL A 135 -17.57 17.06 -13.03
N VAL A 136 -16.54 16.28 -13.35
CA VAL A 136 -16.20 15.94 -14.76
C VAL A 136 -17.36 15.24 -15.47
N VAL A 137 -18.07 14.33 -14.79
CA VAL A 137 -19.26 13.69 -15.36
C VAL A 137 -20.39 14.69 -15.59
N GLN A 138 -20.57 15.68 -14.72
CA GLN A 138 -21.56 16.74 -14.89
C GLN A 138 -21.22 17.67 -16.06
N GLU A 139 -19.94 18.05 -16.22
CA GLU A 139 -19.45 18.85 -17.34
C GLU A 139 -19.70 18.14 -18.69
N ASN A 140 -19.41 16.83 -18.76
CA ASN A 140 -19.71 16.03 -19.95
C ASN A 140 -21.21 15.98 -20.25
N ARG A 141 -22.06 15.78 -19.23
CA ARG A 141 -23.52 15.79 -19.41
C ARG A 141 -24.06 17.14 -19.87
N MET A 142 -23.50 18.25 -19.38
CA MET A 142 -23.88 19.58 -19.86
C MET A 142 -23.48 19.79 -21.32
N THR A 143 -22.29 19.31 -21.69
CA THR A 143 -21.82 19.35 -23.09
C THR A 143 -22.72 18.53 -24.01
N ASP A 144 -23.11 17.32 -23.58
CA ASP A 144 -24.04 16.47 -24.34
C ASP A 144 -25.44 17.10 -24.45
N ALA A 145 -25.96 17.69 -23.37
CA ALA A 145 -27.25 18.38 -23.40
C ALA A 145 -27.26 19.55 -24.40
N TYR A 146 -26.19 20.35 -24.44
CA TYR A 146 -26.05 21.44 -25.41
C TYR A 146 -25.91 20.93 -26.85
N ARG A 147 -25.10 19.88 -27.07
CA ARG A 147 -24.93 19.26 -28.41
C ARG A 147 -26.22 18.69 -28.99
N ASN A 148 -27.13 18.23 -28.13
CA ASN A 148 -28.45 17.73 -28.52
C ASN A 148 -29.54 18.83 -28.49
N GLU A 149 -29.14 20.11 -28.41
CA GLU A 149 -30.03 21.28 -28.42
C GLU A 149 -31.09 21.26 -27.30
N ALA A 150 -30.86 20.51 -26.22
CA ALA A 150 -31.77 20.41 -25.08
C ALA A 150 -31.71 21.62 -24.14
N ILE A 151 -30.68 22.46 -24.28
CA ILE A 151 -30.47 23.69 -23.52
C ILE A 151 -29.89 24.80 -24.42
N GLU A 152 -30.21 26.05 -24.11
CA GLU A 152 -29.67 27.22 -24.79
C GLU A 152 -28.23 27.54 -24.36
N LEU A 153 -27.50 28.24 -25.23
CA LEU A 153 -26.08 28.57 -25.03
C LEU A 153 -25.81 29.36 -23.74
N ASP A 154 -26.68 30.31 -23.39
CA ASP A 154 -26.49 31.14 -22.20
C ASP A 154 -26.65 30.33 -20.91
N ARG A 155 -27.61 29.39 -20.90
CA ARG A 155 -27.77 28.44 -19.79
C ARG A 155 -26.58 27.50 -19.69
N TYR A 156 -26.09 26.98 -20.81
CA TYR A 156 -24.89 26.13 -20.84
C TYR A 156 -23.67 26.85 -20.26
N LYS A 157 -23.40 28.10 -20.69
CA LYS A 157 -22.27 28.90 -20.18
C LYS A 157 -22.37 29.13 -18.67
N LEU A 158 -23.56 29.43 -18.15
CA LEU A 158 -23.79 29.64 -16.73
C LEU A 158 -23.43 28.38 -15.91
N GLU A 159 -23.98 27.23 -16.29
CA GLU A 159 -23.76 25.94 -15.61
C GLU A 159 -22.29 25.51 -15.70
N MET A 160 -21.66 25.66 -16.88
CA MET A 160 -20.26 25.30 -17.08
C MET A 160 -19.32 26.18 -16.24
N ASN A 161 -19.62 27.47 -16.09
CA ASN A 161 -18.86 28.35 -15.21
C ASN A 161 -18.94 27.91 -13.75
N GLN A 162 -20.14 27.53 -13.27
CA GLN A 162 -20.32 27.01 -11.90
C GLN A 162 -19.57 25.70 -11.66
N LEU A 163 -19.65 24.76 -12.61
CA LEU A 163 -18.91 23.49 -12.53
C LEU A 163 -17.39 23.71 -12.56
N SER A 164 -16.89 24.61 -13.41
CA SER A 164 -15.47 24.92 -13.50
C SER A 164 -14.94 25.59 -12.22
N ALA A 165 -15.72 26.49 -11.60
CA ALA A 165 -15.37 27.11 -10.32
C ALA A 165 -15.30 26.06 -9.21
N ARG A 166 -16.29 25.17 -9.14
CA ARG A 166 -16.30 24.06 -8.19
C ARG A 166 -15.12 23.11 -8.38
N ARG A 167 -14.76 22.81 -9.64
CA ARG A 167 -13.59 22.00 -9.97
C ARG A 167 -12.30 22.63 -9.45
N LYS A 168 -12.08 23.92 -9.72
CA LYS A 168 -10.91 24.65 -9.21
C LYS A 168 -10.81 24.62 -7.69
N THR A 169 -11.92 24.80 -6.97
CA THR A 169 -11.93 24.71 -5.50
C THR A 169 -11.53 23.32 -5.02
N LEU A 170 -12.01 22.26 -5.67
CA LEU A 170 -11.64 20.89 -5.31
C LEU A 170 -10.19 20.54 -5.69
N GLU A 171 -9.67 21.09 -6.79
CA GLU A 171 -8.26 20.94 -7.19
C GLU A 171 -7.32 21.64 -6.18
N GLN A 172 -7.69 22.83 -5.69
CA GLN A 172 -6.95 23.54 -4.62
C GLN A 172 -6.95 22.80 -3.28
N GLN A 173 -7.99 22.01 -2.99
CA GLN A 173 -8.04 21.16 -1.79
C GLN A 173 -7.19 19.89 -1.91
N GLN A 174 -6.66 19.60 -3.11
CA GLN A 174 -5.83 18.43 -3.39
C GLN A 174 -4.32 18.72 -3.26
N GLU A 175 -3.90 19.98 -3.35
CA GLU A 175 -2.52 20.47 -3.10
C GLU A 175 -2.25 20.63 -1.60
#